data_AF-A0AAW4WQD7-F1
#
_entry.id   AF-A0AAW4WQD7-F1
#
_cell.length_a   1.000
_cell.length_b   1.000
_cell.length_c   1.000
_cell.angle_alpha   90.00
_cell.angle_beta   90.00
_cell.angle_gamma   90.00
#
_symmetry.space_group_name_H-M   'P 1'
#
loop_
_entity.id
_entity.type
_entity.pdbx_description
1 polymer ?
#
loop_
_entity_poly.entity_id
_entity_poly.type
_entity_poly.pdbx_seq_one_letter_code
_entity_poly.pdbx_strand_id
1 'polypeptide(L)'
;MIGIITAAIVFYMSMIYGNAALALLGCFMCVFMVLTFIALLVKVHRAVAAIKIPIAIATQGESIRVSLSCRLKEAGFDGVKYRVTVKNNLSGEKSTKWLSGGSDFLYSVNLCGNYEFELVRIKLYDFSRLFYVTKRVKKYANVEVMPQIDEIPVRITDRVRNFFGDSDIYDDLRPGYDPSELFDVREFQNGDRLQSVHWKLSARTDELMVKENSLPKACAVAIVADLRGIKKCRQADAFMKLLVSLSFSLMDQKCSHYVAWYDTAINDIVRARVDDEEGFYIFLNSFLKIKPDTKNDALFLYEEKYRAEKLVCLLSVDGRLQIKRGEEIVGRADEKNEIVI
;
A
#
# COMPACT_ATOMS: atom_id res chain seq x y z
N MET A 1 29.09 28.70 -17.21
CA MET A 1 30.07 29.61 -16.59
C MET A 1 31.45 29.47 -17.24
N ILE A 2 32.00 28.25 -17.33
CA ILE A 2 33.31 27.98 -17.95
C ILE A 2 33.41 28.51 -19.40
N GLY A 3 32.41 28.25 -20.24
CA GLY A 3 32.42 28.70 -21.65
C GLY A 3 32.49 30.23 -21.84
N ILE A 4 31.85 30.99 -20.95
CA ILE A 4 31.87 32.46 -21.00
C ILE A 4 33.27 32.97 -20.62
N ILE A 5 33.87 32.35 -19.59
CA ILE A 5 35.22 32.69 -19.13
C ILE A 5 36.25 32.39 -20.22
N THR A 6 36.16 31.24 -20.89
CA THR A 6 37.07 30.90 -21.98
C THR A 6 36.95 31.85 -23.16
N ALA A 7 35.72 32.25 -23.54
CA ALA A 7 35.53 33.24 -24.59
C ALA A 7 36.14 34.60 -24.20
N ALA A 8 35.93 35.04 -22.95
CA ALA A 8 36.49 36.29 -22.44
C ALA A 8 38.03 36.29 -22.44
N ILE A 9 38.67 35.17 -22.07
CA ILE A 9 40.13 35.02 -22.11
C ILE A 9 40.65 35.10 -23.56
N VAL A 10 39.97 34.45 -24.51
CA VAL A 10 40.35 34.51 -25.93
C VAL A 10 40.24 35.94 -26.48
N PHE A 11 39.17 36.66 -26.14
CA PHE A 11 39.03 38.08 -26.51
C PHE A 11 40.11 38.96 -25.88
N TYR A 12 40.46 38.72 -24.61
CA TYR A 12 41.52 39.44 -23.92
C TYR A 12 42.89 39.20 -24.57
N MET A 13 43.22 37.96 -24.90
CA MET A 13 44.45 37.63 -25.62
C MET A 13 44.48 38.25 -27.02
N SER A 14 43.34 38.28 -27.71
CA SER A 14 43.25 38.96 -29.00
C SER A 14 43.60 40.45 -28.93
N MET A 15 43.21 41.15 -27.86
CA MET A 15 43.54 42.56 -27.66
C MET A 15 45.03 42.78 -27.37
N ILE A 16 45.64 41.91 -26.55
CA ILE A 16 47.08 42.01 -26.22
C ILE A 16 47.94 41.75 -27.46
N TYR A 17 47.66 40.68 -28.20
CA TYR A 17 48.50 40.26 -29.33
C TYR A 17 48.12 40.93 -30.65
N GLY A 18 47.07 41.76 -30.69
CA GLY A 18 46.59 42.44 -31.90
C GLY A 18 46.18 41.49 -33.03
N ASN A 19 45.87 40.22 -32.70
CA ASN A 19 45.68 39.17 -33.70
C ASN A 19 44.19 38.99 -34.05
N ALA A 20 43.81 39.36 -35.28
CA ALA A 20 42.44 39.25 -35.77
C ALA A 20 41.89 37.80 -35.77
N ALA A 21 42.76 36.79 -35.91
CA ALA A 21 42.34 35.38 -35.89
C ALA A 21 41.78 34.96 -34.51
N LEU A 22 42.36 35.50 -33.42
CA LEU A 22 41.87 35.23 -32.06
C LEU A 22 40.53 35.92 -31.80
N ALA A 23 40.32 37.14 -32.31
CA ALA A 23 39.03 37.82 -32.25
C ALA A 23 37.95 37.04 -32.97
N LEU A 24 38.23 36.55 -34.19
CA LEU A 24 37.31 35.70 -34.96
C LEU A 24 36.96 34.41 -34.19
N LEU A 25 37.94 33.75 -33.58
CA LEU A 25 37.72 32.56 -32.76
C LEU A 25 36.81 32.85 -31.56
N GLY A 26 37.01 33.99 -30.89
CA GLY A 26 36.12 34.48 -29.82
C GLY A 26 34.68 34.67 -30.30
N CYS A 27 34.48 35.28 -31.47
CA CYS A 27 33.16 35.45 -32.08
C CYS A 27 32.50 34.09 -32.41
N PHE A 28 33.25 33.14 -32.97
CA PHE A 28 32.75 31.80 -33.24
C PHE A 28 32.32 31.07 -31.96
N MET A 29 33.08 31.20 -30.87
CA MET A 29 32.72 30.63 -29.57
C MET A 29 31.41 31.22 -29.03
N CYS A 30 31.22 32.53 -29.13
CA CYS A 30 29.96 33.17 -28.74
C CYS A 30 28.77 32.69 -29.57
N VAL A 31 28.90 32.63 -30.90
CA VAL A 31 27.84 32.14 -31.79
C VAL A 31 27.51 30.67 -31.47
N PHE A 32 28.53 29.83 -31.28
CA PHE A 32 28.35 28.43 -30.88
C PHE A 32 27.58 28.30 -29.55
N MET A 33 27.90 29.12 -28.55
CA MET A 33 27.18 29.13 -27.27
C MET A 33 25.72 29.55 -27.41
N VAL A 34 25.41 30.53 -28.26
CA VAL A 34 24.03 30.94 -28.52
C VAL A 34 23.26 29.83 -29.23
N LEU A 35 23.85 29.22 -30.26
CA LEU A 35 23.21 28.13 -31.01
C LEU A 35 22.94 26.90 -30.13
N THR A 36 23.91 26.49 -29.30
CA THR A 36 23.73 25.38 -28.35
C THR A 36 22.67 25.67 -27.30
N PHE A 37 22.56 26.92 -26.83
CA PHE A 37 21.51 27.34 -25.92
C PHE A 37 20.11 27.33 -26.56
N ILE A 38 19.96 27.85 -27.79
CA ILE A 38 18.69 27.81 -28.53
C ILE A 38 18.27 26.35 -28.78
N ALA A 39 19.21 25.49 -29.21
CA ALA A 39 18.96 24.07 -29.39
C ALA A 39 18.51 23.39 -28.08
N LEU A 40 19.09 23.77 -26.94
CA LEU A 40 18.68 23.29 -25.62
C LEU A 40 17.23 23.68 -25.29
N LEU A 41 16.82 24.92 -25.58
CA LEU A 41 15.44 25.38 -25.35
C LEU A 41 14.42 24.61 -26.19
N VAL A 42 14.69 24.41 -27.48
CA VAL A 42 13.82 23.61 -28.36
C VAL A 42 13.68 22.18 -27.84
N LYS A 43 14.80 21.57 -27.40
CA LYS A 43 14.81 20.23 -26.81
C LYS A 43 13.97 20.15 -25.54
N VAL A 44 14.13 21.11 -24.63
CA VAL A 44 13.36 21.16 -23.37
C VAL A 44 11.85 21.24 -23.65
N HIS A 45 11.45 22.04 -24.63
CA HIS A 45 10.05 22.17 -25.00
C HIS A 45 9.48 20.81 -25.46
N ARG A 46 10.22 20.09 -26.30
CA ARG A 46 9.84 18.77 -26.84
C ARG A 46 10.03 17.59 -25.87
N ALA A 47 10.80 17.76 -24.80
CA ALA A 47 11.13 16.68 -23.87
C ALA A 47 9.89 16.20 -23.08
N VAL A 48 9.60 14.90 -23.13
CA VAL A 48 8.55 14.26 -22.31
C VAL A 48 9.22 13.29 -21.35
N ALA A 49 9.05 13.51 -20.05
CA ALA A 49 9.57 12.60 -19.03
C ALA A 49 8.46 11.72 -18.45
N ALA A 50 8.81 10.47 -18.16
CA ALA A 50 7.94 9.48 -17.54
C ALA A 50 8.72 8.71 -16.48
N ILE A 51 8.03 8.43 -15.37
CA ILE A 51 8.46 7.49 -14.34
C ILE A 51 7.72 6.17 -14.59
N LYS A 52 8.45 5.06 -14.58
CA LYS A 52 7.89 3.72 -14.70
C LYS A 52 8.45 2.87 -13.58
N ILE A 53 7.55 2.18 -12.90
CA ILE A 53 7.90 1.17 -11.91
C ILE A 53 7.22 -0.11 -12.40
N PRO A 54 7.98 -1.17 -12.71
CA PRO A 54 7.41 -2.40 -13.28
C PRO A 54 6.57 -3.17 -12.27
N ILE A 55 6.84 -2.97 -10.97
CA ILE A 55 6.24 -3.70 -9.87
C ILE A 55 5.38 -2.74 -9.05
N ALA A 56 4.09 -3.06 -8.88
CA ALA A 56 3.17 -2.27 -8.06
C ALA A 56 3.17 -2.68 -6.57
N ILE A 57 3.61 -3.91 -6.27
CA ILE A 57 3.63 -4.49 -4.92
C ILE A 57 5.02 -5.07 -4.62
N ALA A 58 5.66 -4.64 -3.54
CA ALA A 58 6.97 -5.14 -3.11
C ALA A 58 6.92 -5.64 -1.66
N THR A 59 7.89 -6.45 -1.22
CA THR A 59 8.01 -6.82 0.19
C THR A 59 9.05 -5.95 0.91
N GLN A 60 8.88 -5.78 2.23
CA GLN A 60 9.83 -5.03 3.05
C GLN A 60 11.23 -5.69 3.01
N GLY A 61 12.25 -4.87 2.73
CA GLY A 61 13.64 -5.31 2.57
C GLY A 61 14.08 -5.47 1.11
N GLU A 62 13.14 -5.47 0.16
CA GLU A 62 13.46 -5.54 -1.26
C GLU A 62 13.87 -4.18 -1.84
N SER A 63 14.64 -4.23 -2.93
CA SER A 63 14.97 -3.05 -3.72
C SER A 63 14.05 -2.92 -4.94
N ILE A 64 13.30 -1.82 -5.01
CA ILE A 64 12.45 -1.52 -6.15
C ILE A 64 13.29 -0.90 -7.27
N ARG A 65 13.13 -1.42 -8.48
CA ARG A 65 13.68 -0.81 -9.68
C ARG A 65 12.77 0.30 -10.18
N VAL A 66 13.28 1.53 -10.18
CA VAL A 66 12.57 2.69 -10.70
C VAL A 66 13.23 3.17 -11.98
N SER A 67 12.49 3.07 -13.08
CA SER A 67 12.94 3.44 -14.41
C SER A 67 12.51 4.87 -14.73
N LEU A 68 13.49 5.73 -14.97
CA LEU A 68 13.28 7.12 -15.37
C LEU A 68 13.59 7.26 -16.84
N SER A 69 12.58 7.64 -17.62
CA SER A 69 12.74 7.82 -19.05
C SER A 69 12.42 9.26 -19.44
N CYS A 70 13.24 9.83 -20.31
CA CYS A 70 12.94 11.06 -21.03
C CYS A 70 12.92 10.72 -22.50
N ARG A 71 11.73 10.70 -23.09
CA ARG A 71 11.56 10.55 -24.53
C ARG A 71 11.79 11.91 -25.18
N LEU A 72 12.87 12.00 -25.95
CA LEU A 72 12.98 12.93 -27.06
C LEU A 72 12.70 12.14 -28.34
N LYS A 73 12.08 12.77 -29.35
CA LYS A 73 11.81 12.13 -30.65
C LYS A 73 13.10 11.82 -31.45
N GLU A 74 14.26 12.27 -30.98
CA GLU A 74 15.56 12.07 -31.60
C GLU A 74 16.53 11.47 -30.57
N ALA A 75 17.50 10.71 -31.08
CA ALA A 75 18.31 9.70 -30.40
C ALA A 75 18.96 10.09 -29.06
N GLY A 76 19.20 9.04 -28.26
CA GLY A 76 19.90 8.94 -26.97
C GLY A 76 20.59 10.20 -26.46
N PHE A 77 20.04 10.77 -25.41
CA PHE A 77 20.61 11.94 -24.74
C PHE A 77 21.38 11.51 -23.49
N ASP A 78 22.69 11.77 -23.49
CA ASP A 78 23.54 11.59 -22.32
C ASP A 78 23.69 12.93 -21.58
N GLY A 79 23.04 13.05 -20.42
CA GLY A 79 23.04 14.29 -19.62
C GLY A 79 21.69 14.78 -19.12
N VAL A 80 20.68 13.92 -18.91
CA VAL A 80 19.49 14.31 -18.12
C VAL A 80 19.78 14.10 -16.64
N LYS A 81 19.32 14.99 -15.76
CA LYS A 81 19.16 14.69 -14.33
C LYS A 81 17.71 14.82 -13.92
N TYR A 82 17.22 13.88 -13.13
CA TYR A 82 15.85 13.81 -12.63
C TYR A 82 15.82 14.14 -11.15
N ARG A 83 14.88 14.97 -10.72
CA ARG A 83 14.59 15.21 -9.30
C ARG A 83 13.39 14.36 -8.91
N VAL A 84 13.65 13.29 -8.17
CA VAL A 84 12.62 12.39 -7.67
C VAL A 84 12.45 12.62 -6.17
N THR A 85 11.20 12.71 -5.75
CA THR A 85 10.79 12.72 -4.36
C THR A 85 10.09 11.41 -4.06
N VAL A 86 10.49 10.74 -2.99
CA VAL A 86 9.83 9.54 -2.48
C VAL A 86 9.19 9.90 -1.16
N LYS A 87 7.91 9.57 -0.99
CA LYS A 87 7.16 9.81 0.23
C LYS A 87 6.49 8.53 0.68
N ASN A 88 6.68 8.13 1.94
CA ASN A 88 5.90 7.06 2.56
C ASN A 88 4.69 7.70 3.26
N ASN A 89 3.48 7.35 2.85
CA ASN A 89 2.25 7.95 3.36
C ASN A 89 1.87 7.47 4.78
N LEU A 90 2.29 6.26 5.15
CA LEU A 90 2.07 5.71 6.48
C LEU A 90 3.06 6.33 7.49
N SER A 91 4.35 6.35 7.14
CA SER A 91 5.38 6.82 8.07
C SER A 91 5.58 8.35 8.05
N GLY A 92 5.16 9.01 6.97
CA GLY A 92 5.39 10.43 6.73
C GLY A 92 6.81 10.76 6.24
N GLU A 93 7.72 9.78 6.10
CA GLU A 93 9.07 10.02 5.62
C GLU A 93 9.07 10.54 4.18
N LYS A 94 9.90 11.55 3.93
CA LYS A 94 10.06 12.17 2.62
C LYS A 94 11.53 12.35 2.29
N SER A 95 11.94 11.85 1.14
CA SER A 95 13.30 11.95 0.63
C SER A 95 13.28 12.54 -0.78
N THR A 96 14.21 13.44 -1.09
CA THR A 96 14.34 14.01 -2.43
C THR A 96 15.77 13.88 -2.91
N LYS A 97 15.97 13.26 -4.08
CA LYS A 97 17.29 13.03 -4.67
C LYS A 97 17.34 13.44 -6.13
N TRP A 98 18.53 13.88 -6.57
CA TRP A 98 18.83 14.07 -7.97
C TRP A 98 19.52 12.82 -8.51
N LEU A 99 18.97 12.27 -9.60
CA LEU A 99 19.45 11.04 -10.22
C LEU A 99 19.88 11.35 -11.65
N SER A 100 21.03 10.83 -12.07
CA SER A 100 21.47 10.95 -13.46
C SER A 100 20.66 10.00 -14.34
N GLY A 101 20.35 10.43 -15.56
CA GLY A 101 19.62 9.64 -16.53
C GLY A 101 20.46 8.58 -17.21
N GLY A 102 19.78 7.62 -17.85
CA GLY A 102 20.42 6.55 -18.61
C GLY A 102 20.52 5.21 -17.87
N SER A 103 20.18 5.15 -16.59
CA SER A 103 20.11 3.90 -15.82
C SER A 103 18.86 3.83 -14.94
N ASP A 104 18.37 2.62 -14.75
CA ASP A 104 17.40 2.31 -13.72
C ASP A 104 18.07 2.49 -12.35
N PHE A 105 17.37 3.10 -11.40
CA PHE A 105 17.88 3.20 -10.03
C PHE A 105 17.16 2.21 -9.13
N LEU A 106 17.93 1.61 -8.21
CA LEU A 106 17.39 0.74 -7.17
C LEU A 106 17.12 1.56 -5.92
N TYR A 107 15.90 1.48 -5.41
CA TYR A 107 15.49 2.10 -4.16
C TYR A 107 15.23 1.02 -3.12
N SER A 108 16.04 0.97 -2.06
CA SER A 108 15.84 0.04 -0.94
C SER A 108 14.65 0.48 -0.11
N VAL A 109 13.70 -0.43 0.10
CA VAL A 109 12.53 -0.16 0.92
C VAL A 109 12.66 -0.86 2.25
N ASN A 110 12.84 -0.07 3.31
CA ASN A 110 13.10 -0.62 4.65
C ASN A 110 11.86 -0.62 5.56
N LEU A 111 10.84 0.18 5.24
CA LEU A 111 9.59 0.26 6.02
C LEU A 111 8.42 -0.17 5.13
N CYS A 112 7.39 -0.79 5.69
CA CYS A 112 6.15 -1.05 4.99
C CYS A 112 5.31 0.23 4.76
N GLY A 113 4.26 0.10 3.95
CA GLY A 113 3.33 1.18 3.65
C GLY A 113 3.29 1.55 2.16
N ASN A 114 2.56 2.61 1.85
CA ASN A 114 2.42 3.11 0.49
C ASN A 114 3.48 4.18 0.18
N TYR A 115 4.32 3.89 -0.82
CA TYR A 115 5.38 4.77 -1.31
C TYR A 115 4.94 5.49 -2.58
N GLU A 116 4.84 6.81 -2.50
CA GLU A 116 4.57 7.70 -3.62
C GLU A 116 5.89 8.25 -4.18
N PHE A 117 6.19 7.88 -5.43
CA PHE A 117 7.32 8.37 -6.19
C PHE A 117 6.86 9.51 -7.11
N GLU A 118 7.31 10.73 -6.81
CA GLU A 118 7.04 11.93 -7.61
C GLU A 118 8.28 12.36 -8.39
N LEU A 119 8.18 12.36 -9.71
CA LEU A 119 9.14 13.05 -10.57
C LEU A 119 8.77 14.54 -10.66
N VAL A 120 9.51 15.39 -9.94
CA VAL A 120 9.21 16.82 -9.75
C VAL A 120 9.79 17.71 -10.85
N ARG A 121 11.03 17.43 -11.26
CA ARG A 121 11.78 18.25 -12.24
C ARG A 121 12.76 17.41 -13.01
N ILE A 122 13.07 17.86 -14.22
CA ILE A 122 14.19 17.37 -15.02
C ILE A 122 15.13 18.52 -15.34
N LYS A 123 16.44 18.26 -15.33
CA LYS A 123 17.51 19.13 -15.81
C LYS A 123 18.03 18.52 -17.09
N LEU A 124 17.91 19.24 -18.20
CA LEU A 124 18.54 18.87 -19.45
C LEU A 124 19.80 19.71 -19.62
N TYR A 125 20.92 19.06 -19.89
CA TYR A 125 22.19 19.70 -20.18
C TYR A 125 22.40 19.77 -21.70
N ASP A 126 23.06 20.79 -22.22
CA ASP A 126 23.43 20.77 -23.63
C ASP A 126 24.55 19.72 -23.89
N PHE A 127 24.86 19.45 -25.17
CA PHE A 127 25.92 18.49 -25.55
C PHE A 127 27.28 18.86 -24.94
N SER A 128 27.59 20.16 -24.83
CA SER A 128 28.83 20.63 -24.22
C SER A 128 28.80 20.67 -22.69
N ARG A 129 27.64 20.37 -22.07
CA ARG A 129 27.34 20.47 -20.63
C ARG A 129 27.63 21.86 -20.02
N LEU A 130 27.76 22.90 -20.84
CA LEU A 130 27.98 24.28 -20.43
C LEU A 130 26.72 24.95 -19.87
N PHE A 131 25.55 24.54 -20.39
CA PHE A 131 24.25 25.08 -20.04
C PHE A 131 23.31 23.97 -19.58
N TYR A 132 22.38 24.32 -18.70
CA TYR A 132 21.27 23.46 -18.37
C TYR A 132 19.98 24.26 -18.27
N VAL A 133 18.87 23.61 -18.58
CA VAL A 133 17.53 24.17 -18.38
C VAL A 133 16.71 23.18 -17.57
N THR A 134 15.95 23.71 -16.59
CA THR A 134 15.05 22.91 -15.77
C THR A 134 13.63 22.94 -16.32
N LYS A 135 13.01 21.78 -16.49
CA LYS A 135 11.57 21.64 -16.76
C LYS A 135 10.88 21.04 -15.55
N ARG A 136 9.77 21.62 -15.12
CA ARG A 136 8.90 21.02 -14.11
C ARG A 136 8.10 19.89 -14.75
N VAL A 137 8.05 18.76 -14.08
CA VAL A 137 7.29 17.58 -14.47
C VAL A 137 6.51 17.18 -13.22
N LYS A 138 5.26 16.76 -13.36
CA LYS A 138 4.47 16.23 -12.23
C LYS A 138 3.95 14.87 -12.66
N LYS A 139 4.76 13.85 -12.44
CA LYS A 139 4.41 12.46 -12.73
C LYS A 139 4.61 11.65 -11.46
N TYR A 140 3.67 10.74 -11.21
CA TYR A 140 3.58 9.95 -9.99
C TYR A 140 3.58 8.47 -10.34
N ALA A 141 4.12 7.66 -9.44
CA ALA A 141 3.97 6.22 -9.41
C ALA A 141 3.89 5.79 -7.96
N ASN A 142 2.98 4.88 -7.64
CA ASN A 142 2.80 4.37 -6.28
C ASN A 142 3.28 2.92 -6.23
N VAL A 143 3.88 2.55 -5.10
CA VAL A 143 4.25 1.17 -4.80
C VAL A 143 3.77 0.84 -3.40
N GLU A 144 3.05 -0.25 -3.29
CA GLU A 144 2.58 -0.78 -2.01
C GLU A 144 3.62 -1.76 -1.49
N VAL A 145 4.09 -1.54 -0.26
CA VAL A 145 5.14 -2.36 0.34
C VAL A 145 4.51 -3.13 1.49
N MET A 146 4.46 -4.45 1.31
CA MET A 146 3.87 -5.37 2.26
C MET A 146 4.75 -5.48 3.52
N PRO A 147 4.16 -5.45 4.72
CA PRO A 147 4.89 -5.75 5.94
C PRO A 147 5.32 -7.22 5.94
N GLN A 148 6.43 -7.51 6.63
CA GLN A 148 6.77 -8.89 6.96
C GLN A 148 5.71 -9.47 7.90
N ILE A 149 5.26 -10.69 7.63
CA ILE A 149 4.28 -11.39 8.45
C ILE A 149 5.04 -12.35 9.36
N ASP A 150 4.81 -12.24 10.67
CA ASP A 150 5.30 -13.19 11.65
C ASP A 150 4.12 -14.01 12.18
N GLU A 151 4.35 -15.28 12.52
CA GLU A 151 3.34 -16.09 13.21
C GLU A 151 3.23 -15.65 14.67
N ILE A 152 2.03 -15.27 15.09
CA ILE A 152 1.70 -14.97 16.48
C ILE A 152 0.98 -16.19 17.05
N PRO A 153 1.43 -16.77 18.18
CA PRO A 153 0.76 -17.91 18.78
C PRO A 153 -0.61 -17.47 19.31
N VAL A 154 -1.68 -17.97 18.68
CA VAL A 154 -3.07 -17.68 19.05
C VAL A 154 -3.80 -18.98 19.33
N ARG A 155 -4.45 -19.06 20.50
CA ARG A 155 -5.29 -20.19 20.89
C ARG A 155 -6.76 -19.81 20.88
N ILE A 156 -7.49 -20.39 19.94
CA ILE A 156 -8.93 -20.17 19.79
C ILE A 156 -9.71 -21.04 20.77
N THR A 157 -10.55 -20.44 21.61
CA THR A 157 -11.44 -21.14 22.54
C THR A 157 -12.68 -21.72 21.86
N ASP A 158 -13.31 -22.71 22.51
CA ASP A 158 -14.55 -23.33 21.99
C ASP A 158 -15.71 -22.34 21.84
N ARG A 159 -15.70 -21.26 22.63
CA ARG A 159 -16.70 -20.18 22.52
C ARG A 159 -16.62 -19.46 21.19
N VAL A 160 -15.41 -19.25 20.68
CA VAL A 160 -15.16 -18.60 19.39
C VAL A 160 -15.46 -19.56 18.25
N ARG A 161 -15.05 -20.84 18.36
CA ARG A 161 -15.29 -21.85 17.33
C ARG A 161 -16.76 -22.19 17.12
N ASN A 162 -17.52 -22.23 18.20
CA ASN A 162 -18.95 -22.56 18.19
C ASN A 162 -19.82 -21.30 18.34
N PHE A 163 -19.31 -20.15 17.88
CA PHE A 163 -20.05 -18.90 17.94
C PHE A 163 -21.25 -18.94 16.99
N PHE A 164 -22.43 -18.75 17.57
CA PHE A 164 -23.67 -18.60 16.81
C PHE A 164 -24.01 -17.13 16.70
N GLY A 165 -23.91 -16.59 15.49
CA GLY A 165 -24.31 -15.24 15.15
C GLY A 165 -24.97 -15.19 13.78
N ASP A 166 -25.63 -14.08 13.49
CA ASP A 166 -26.24 -13.85 12.18
C ASP A 166 -25.14 -13.45 11.18
N SER A 167 -25.23 -13.97 9.96
CA SER A 167 -24.31 -13.67 8.87
C SER A 167 -24.99 -13.93 7.53
N ASP A 168 -24.77 -13.04 6.56
CA ASP A 168 -25.22 -13.26 5.18
C ASP A 168 -24.33 -14.26 4.42
N ILE A 169 -23.18 -14.61 5.00
CA ILE A 169 -22.26 -15.62 4.49
C ILE A 169 -22.48 -16.91 5.27
N TYR A 170 -22.63 -18.01 4.54
CA TYR A 170 -22.90 -19.35 5.07
C TYR A 170 -21.71 -20.30 4.84
N ASP A 171 -21.70 -21.42 5.55
CA ASP A 171 -20.69 -22.47 5.39
C ASP A 171 -21.08 -23.39 4.22
N ASP A 172 -20.20 -23.49 3.21
CA ASP A 172 -20.44 -24.29 2.00
C ASP A 172 -20.28 -25.81 2.24
N LEU A 173 -19.72 -26.23 3.37
CA LEU A 173 -19.37 -27.63 3.64
C LEU A 173 -20.19 -28.25 4.77
N ARG A 174 -20.82 -27.44 5.61
CA ARG A 174 -21.53 -27.92 6.81
C ARG A 174 -22.96 -27.42 6.86
N PRO A 175 -23.94 -28.32 7.03
CA PRO A 175 -25.31 -27.91 7.31
C PRO A 175 -25.38 -27.24 8.69
N GLY A 176 -26.38 -26.39 8.86
CA GLY A 176 -26.67 -25.69 10.10
C GLY A 176 -28.15 -25.72 10.46
N TYR A 177 -28.56 -24.70 11.20
CA TYR A 177 -29.91 -24.62 11.77
C TYR A 177 -30.71 -23.43 11.25
N ASP A 178 -30.15 -22.60 10.36
CA ASP A 178 -30.83 -21.39 9.89
C ASP A 178 -31.86 -21.72 8.79
N PRO A 179 -33.17 -21.59 9.06
CA PRO A 179 -34.21 -21.90 8.07
C PRO A 179 -34.32 -20.85 6.96
N SER A 180 -33.61 -19.73 7.06
CA SER A 180 -33.61 -18.64 6.07
C SER A 180 -32.92 -19.05 4.76
N GLU A 181 -31.97 -19.98 4.83
CA GLU A 181 -31.10 -20.38 3.72
C GLU A 181 -30.98 -21.91 3.65
N LEU A 182 -30.98 -22.47 2.43
CA LEU A 182 -31.10 -23.91 2.20
C LEU A 182 -29.74 -24.45 1.75
N PHE A 183 -29.13 -25.31 2.56
CA PHE A 183 -27.85 -25.90 2.29
C PHE A 183 -27.94 -26.93 1.16
N ASP A 184 -28.80 -27.93 1.36
CA ASP A 184 -29.02 -29.00 0.40
C ASP A 184 -30.38 -29.68 0.64
N VAL A 185 -30.75 -30.58 -0.26
CA VAL A 185 -31.91 -31.46 -0.11
C VAL A 185 -31.47 -32.90 -0.31
N ARG A 186 -31.62 -33.71 0.75
CA ARG A 186 -31.25 -35.13 0.74
C ARG A 186 -32.43 -36.04 1.04
N GLU A 187 -32.25 -37.34 0.85
CA GLU A 187 -33.23 -38.35 1.27
C GLU A 187 -33.45 -38.36 2.79
N PHE A 188 -34.68 -38.65 3.20
CA PHE A 188 -35.08 -38.74 4.59
C PHE A 188 -34.37 -39.90 5.29
N GLN A 189 -33.77 -39.61 6.44
CA GLN A 189 -33.13 -40.59 7.31
C GLN A 189 -33.90 -40.72 8.63
N ASN A 190 -33.81 -41.91 9.23
CA ASN A 190 -34.40 -42.15 10.54
C ASN A 190 -33.80 -41.20 11.59
N GLY A 191 -34.63 -40.30 12.12
CA GLY A 191 -34.23 -39.24 13.06
C GLY A 191 -34.55 -37.83 12.56
N ASP A 192 -34.78 -37.68 11.25
CA ASP A 192 -35.19 -36.40 10.67
C ASP A 192 -36.59 -36.00 11.14
N ARG A 193 -36.80 -34.70 11.33
CA ARG A 193 -38.09 -34.16 11.74
C ARG A 193 -39.02 -34.12 10.53
N LEU A 194 -40.26 -34.59 10.66
CA LEU A 194 -41.24 -34.49 9.57
C LEU A 194 -41.51 -33.04 9.10
N GLN A 195 -41.21 -32.05 9.94
CA GLN A 195 -41.33 -30.62 9.59
C GLN A 195 -40.27 -30.15 8.58
N SER A 196 -39.10 -30.80 8.49
CA SER A 196 -38.06 -30.45 7.51
C SER A 196 -38.27 -31.09 6.14
N VAL A 197 -39.32 -31.91 5.98
CA VAL A 197 -39.64 -32.59 4.71
C VAL A 197 -39.95 -31.55 3.62
N HIS A 198 -39.30 -31.70 2.46
CA HIS A 198 -39.58 -30.94 1.25
C HIS A 198 -40.77 -31.56 0.49
N TRP A 199 -41.98 -31.37 1.01
CA TRP A 199 -43.21 -32.03 0.50
C TRP A 199 -43.39 -31.95 -1.03
N LYS A 200 -43.06 -30.81 -1.65
CA LYS A 200 -43.19 -30.64 -3.10
C LYS A 200 -42.18 -31.46 -3.91
N LEU A 201 -40.99 -31.71 -3.37
CA LEU A 201 -39.96 -32.51 -4.05
C LEU A 201 -40.27 -33.98 -3.82
N SER A 202 -40.64 -34.33 -2.59
CA SER A 202 -41.06 -35.70 -2.26
C SER A 202 -42.24 -36.20 -3.07
N ALA A 203 -43.24 -35.35 -3.31
CA ALA A 203 -44.36 -35.70 -4.18
C ALA A 203 -43.98 -35.85 -5.66
N ARG A 204 -42.79 -35.39 -6.08
CA ARG A 204 -42.30 -35.54 -7.46
C ARG A 204 -41.37 -36.74 -7.62
N THR A 205 -40.61 -37.07 -6.60
CA THR A 205 -39.65 -38.19 -6.60
C THR A 205 -40.24 -39.48 -6.05
N ASP A 206 -41.46 -39.43 -5.48
CA ASP A 206 -42.11 -40.52 -4.73
C ASP A 206 -41.28 -41.04 -3.54
N GLU A 207 -40.31 -40.24 -3.08
CA GLU A 207 -39.42 -40.54 -1.95
C GLU A 207 -39.41 -39.36 -0.96
N LEU A 208 -39.31 -39.63 0.34
CA LEU A 208 -39.24 -38.56 1.34
C LEU A 208 -37.89 -37.85 1.25
N MET A 209 -37.94 -36.53 1.05
CA MET A 209 -36.80 -35.64 0.88
C MET A 209 -36.82 -34.61 1.99
N VAL A 210 -35.67 -34.29 2.56
CA VAL A 210 -35.51 -33.40 3.71
C VAL A 210 -34.65 -32.22 3.33
N LYS A 211 -35.11 -31.03 3.70
CA LYS A 211 -34.35 -29.78 3.59
C LYS A 211 -33.29 -29.74 4.68
N GLU A 212 -32.04 -29.58 4.29
CA GLU A 212 -30.95 -29.23 5.19
C GLU A 212 -30.76 -27.73 5.16
N ASN A 213 -30.81 -27.13 6.35
CA ASN A 213 -30.63 -25.70 6.54
C ASN A 213 -29.14 -25.37 6.53
N SER A 214 -28.78 -24.13 6.19
CA SER A 214 -27.39 -23.70 6.19
C SER A 214 -26.90 -23.22 7.55
N LEU A 215 -25.57 -23.11 7.67
CA LEU A 215 -24.88 -22.60 8.85
C LEU A 215 -24.33 -21.20 8.58
N PRO A 216 -24.87 -20.15 9.24
CA PRO A 216 -24.30 -18.81 9.13
C PRO A 216 -22.87 -18.77 9.66
N LYS A 217 -21.95 -18.30 8.84
CA LYS A 217 -20.54 -18.13 9.19
C LYS A 217 -20.35 -16.77 9.85
N ALA A 218 -20.73 -16.61 11.11
CA ALA A 218 -20.57 -15.33 11.80
C ALA A 218 -19.13 -15.09 12.28
N CYS A 219 -18.74 -13.81 12.37
CA CYS A 219 -17.44 -13.43 12.93
C CYS A 219 -17.56 -13.24 14.44
N ALA A 220 -16.85 -14.07 15.19
CA ALA A 220 -16.82 -13.99 16.65
C ALA A 220 -15.83 -12.94 17.19
N VAL A 221 -14.86 -12.54 16.36
CA VAL A 221 -13.72 -11.70 16.75
C VAL A 221 -13.66 -10.46 15.87
N ALA A 222 -13.37 -9.32 16.47
CA ALA A 222 -12.98 -8.11 15.75
C ALA A 222 -11.67 -7.55 16.31
N ILE A 223 -10.80 -7.07 15.41
CA ILE A 223 -9.58 -6.35 15.73
C ILE A 223 -9.78 -4.90 15.32
N VAL A 224 -9.66 -3.98 16.26
CA VAL A 224 -9.66 -2.54 16.00
C VAL A 224 -8.23 -2.03 15.96
N ALA A 225 -7.84 -1.44 14.84
CA ALA A 225 -6.58 -0.77 14.66
C ALA A 225 -6.68 0.67 15.18
N ASP A 226 -6.06 0.93 16.34
CA ASP A 226 -5.97 2.27 16.92
C ASP A 226 -4.58 2.88 16.67
N LEU A 227 -4.53 3.79 15.69
CA LEU A 227 -3.29 4.45 15.27
C LEU A 227 -2.90 5.63 16.18
N ARG A 228 -3.66 5.92 17.25
CA ARG A 228 -3.29 6.95 18.22
C ARG A 228 -1.96 6.63 18.88
N GLY A 229 -1.16 7.68 19.09
CA GLY A 229 0.13 7.56 19.77
C GLY A 229 1.29 7.06 18.90
N ILE A 230 1.05 6.74 17.63
CA ILE A 230 2.12 6.52 16.65
C ILE A 230 2.78 7.86 16.35
N LYS A 231 4.04 8.01 16.77
CA LYS A 231 4.83 9.24 16.56
C LYS A 231 6.01 9.06 15.63
N LYS A 232 6.54 7.84 15.56
CA LYS A 232 7.78 7.52 14.83
C LYS A 232 7.50 6.58 13.67
N CYS A 233 8.27 6.72 12.60
CA CYS A 233 8.18 5.92 11.39
C CYS A 233 8.36 4.41 11.66
N ARG A 234 9.35 4.04 12.48
CA ARG A 234 9.56 2.64 12.89
C ARG A 234 8.43 2.06 13.75
N GLN A 235 7.74 2.91 14.51
CA GLN A 235 6.61 2.49 15.34
C GLN A 235 5.39 2.19 14.46
N ALA A 236 5.16 2.99 13.42
CA ALA A 236 4.14 2.71 12.42
C ALA A 236 4.39 1.38 11.69
N ASP A 237 5.65 1.11 11.34
CA ASP A 237 6.08 -0.15 10.70
C ASP A 237 5.83 -1.36 11.61
N ALA A 238 6.26 -1.29 12.87
CA ALA A 238 6.01 -2.34 13.85
C ALA A 238 4.51 -2.54 14.14
N PHE A 239 3.73 -1.47 14.14
CA PHE A 239 2.28 -1.53 14.33
C PHE A 239 1.60 -2.28 13.18
N MET A 240 1.96 -1.94 11.93
CA MET A 240 1.47 -2.67 10.76
C MET A 240 1.84 -4.15 10.82
N LYS A 241 3.10 -4.43 11.15
CA LYS A 241 3.60 -5.80 11.30
C LYS A 241 2.76 -6.57 12.32
N LEU A 242 2.54 -6.00 13.50
CA LEU A 242 1.75 -6.61 14.57
C LEU A 242 0.30 -6.88 14.15
N LEU A 243 -0.38 -5.87 13.59
CA LEU A 243 -1.78 -5.98 13.17
C LEU A 243 -1.97 -7.04 12.08
N VAL A 244 -1.12 -7.01 11.06
CA VAL A 244 -1.20 -7.92 9.91
C VAL A 244 -0.83 -9.34 10.33
N SER A 245 0.19 -9.50 11.17
CA SER A 245 0.58 -10.79 11.75
C SER A 245 -0.53 -11.40 12.62
N LEU A 246 -1.22 -10.58 13.41
CA LEU A 246 -2.35 -11.03 14.24
C LEU A 246 -3.53 -11.49 13.38
N SER A 247 -3.91 -10.69 12.38
CA SER A 247 -4.98 -11.04 11.43
C SER A 247 -4.65 -12.30 10.64
N PHE A 248 -3.40 -12.42 10.17
CA PHE A 248 -2.93 -13.61 9.48
C PHE A 248 -3.00 -14.87 10.37
N SER A 249 -2.55 -14.76 11.62
CA SER A 249 -2.57 -15.89 12.57
C SER A 249 -4.00 -16.33 12.92
N LEU A 250 -4.95 -15.40 13.00
CA LEU A 250 -6.38 -15.73 13.16
C LEU A 250 -6.94 -16.45 11.94
N MET A 251 -6.61 -15.96 10.74
CA MET A 251 -7.02 -16.57 9.47
C MET A 251 -6.47 -17.99 9.33
N ASP A 252 -5.19 -18.21 9.66
CA ASP A 252 -4.54 -19.53 9.61
C ASP A 252 -5.21 -20.53 10.58
N GLN A 253 -5.64 -20.06 11.74
CA GLN A 253 -6.46 -20.84 12.69
C GLN A 253 -7.93 -21.00 12.26
N LYS A 254 -8.28 -20.61 11.03
CA LYS A 254 -9.64 -20.63 10.45
C LYS A 254 -10.67 -19.85 11.27
N CYS A 255 -10.23 -18.79 11.94
CA CYS A 255 -11.10 -17.90 12.70
C CYS A 255 -11.50 -16.69 11.85
N SER A 256 -12.75 -16.71 11.35
CA SER A 256 -13.38 -15.55 10.71
C SER A 256 -13.40 -14.35 11.65
N HIS A 257 -12.86 -13.22 11.20
CA HIS A 257 -12.74 -12.02 12.02
C HIS A 257 -12.91 -10.75 11.20
N TYR A 258 -13.26 -9.66 11.89
CA TYR A 258 -13.22 -8.32 11.31
C TYR A 258 -11.92 -7.63 11.67
N VAL A 259 -11.37 -6.86 10.73
CA VAL A 259 -10.36 -5.84 11.01
C VAL A 259 -10.97 -4.48 10.74
N ALA A 260 -10.98 -3.61 11.75
CA ALA A 260 -11.61 -2.30 11.69
C ALA A 260 -10.60 -1.18 11.93
N TRP A 261 -10.74 -0.08 11.20
CA TRP A 261 -9.89 1.10 11.31
C TRP A 261 -10.66 2.36 10.95
N TYR A 262 -10.15 3.51 11.37
CA TYR A 262 -10.72 4.80 10.99
C TYR A 262 -10.18 5.23 9.62
N ASP A 263 -11.07 5.41 8.65
CA ASP A 263 -10.69 5.92 7.33
C ASP A 263 -10.90 7.44 7.26
N THR A 264 -9.80 8.19 7.18
CA THR A 264 -9.83 9.65 7.05
C THR A 264 -10.48 10.16 5.75
N ALA A 265 -10.55 9.36 4.69
CA ALA A 265 -11.18 9.74 3.43
C ALA A 265 -12.72 9.66 3.51
N ILE A 266 -13.22 8.63 4.20
CA ILE A 266 -14.65 8.40 4.43
C ILE A 266 -15.12 9.17 5.69
N ASN A 267 -14.18 9.50 6.58
CA ASN A 267 -14.42 10.15 7.88
C ASN A 267 -15.31 9.29 8.80
N ASP A 268 -15.13 7.97 8.76
CA ASP A 268 -15.90 6.99 9.52
C ASP A 268 -15.06 5.73 9.79
N ILE A 269 -15.49 4.92 10.76
CA ILE A 269 -14.90 3.60 11.01
C ILE A 269 -15.35 2.63 9.91
N VAL A 270 -14.38 1.99 9.28
CA VAL A 270 -14.57 0.97 8.25
C VAL A 270 -14.06 -0.36 8.79
N ARG A 271 -14.67 -1.45 8.36
CA ARG A 271 -14.21 -2.80 8.68
C ARG A 271 -14.12 -3.64 7.41
N ALA A 272 -13.13 -4.52 7.37
CA ALA A 272 -13.02 -5.59 6.41
C ALA A 272 -13.21 -6.93 7.12
N ARG A 273 -13.91 -7.84 6.46
CA ARG A 273 -14.07 -9.22 6.91
C ARG A 273 -12.91 -10.05 6.36
N VAL A 274 -12.29 -10.86 7.21
CA VAL A 274 -11.20 -11.76 6.84
C VAL A 274 -11.60 -13.17 7.22
N ASP A 275 -11.91 -13.96 6.20
CA ASP A 275 -12.27 -15.38 6.32
C ASP A 275 -11.19 -16.29 5.72
N ASP A 276 -10.48 -15.78 4.72
CA ASP A 276 -9.55 -16.49 3.86
C ASP A 276 -8.44 -15.56 3.33
N GLU A 277 -7.54 -16.10 2.51
CA GLU A 277 -6.41 -15.35 1.95
C GLU A 277 -6.86 -14.15 1.09
N GLU A 278 -7.94 -14.30 0.32
CA GLU A 278 -8.47 -13.21 -0.51
C GLU A 278 -8.96 -12.05 0.35
N GLY A 279 -9.79 -12.33 1.35
CA GLY A 279 -10.25 -11.34 2.32
C GLY A 279 -9.10 -10.65 3.05
N PHE A 280 -8.05 -11.40 3.40
CA PHE A 280 -6.84 -10.87 4.02
C PHE A 280 -6.11 -9.87 3.12
N TYR A 281 -5.87 -10.19 1.84
CA TYR A 281 -5.22 -9.27 0.91
C TYR A 281 -6.08 -8.05 0.56
N ILE A 282 -7.41 -8.20 0.49
CA ILE A 282 -8.35 -7.07 0.32
C ILE A 282 -8.25 -6.10 1.50
N PHE A 283 -8.28 -6.63 2.73
CA PHE A 283 -8.04 -5.86 3.94
C PHE A 283 -6.69 -5.13 3.86
N LEU A 284 -5.61 -5.87 3.62
CA LEU A 284 -4.25 -5.35 3.66
C LEU A 284 -4.04 -4.21 2.64
N ASN A 285 -4.52 -4.40 1.42
CA ASN A 285 -4.46 -3.40 0.35
C ASN A 285 -5.25 -2.14 0.70
N SER A 286 -6.45 -2.29 1.27
CA SER A 286 -7.27 -1.16 1.71
C SER A 286 -6.61 -0.41 2.86
N PHE A 287 -6.06 -1.14 3.83
CA PHE A 287 -5.43 -0.57 5.01
C PHE A 287 -4.11 0.15 4.69
N LEU A 288 -3.28 -0.37 3.77
CA LEU A 288 -2.01 0.28 3.37
C LEU A 288 -2.20 1.64 2.69
N LYS A 289 -3.39 1.94 2.17
CA LYS A 289 -3.72 3.19 1.48
C LYS A 289 -4.16 4.31 2.43
N ILE A 290 -4.51 3.99 3.66
CA ILE A 290 -5.05 4.98 4.58
C ILE A 290 -3.98 5.99 4.99
N LYS A 291 -4.43 7.19 5.35
CA LYS A 291 -3.59 8.12 6.10
C LYS A 291 -3.80 7.80 7.58
N PRO A 292 -2.71 7.68 8.36
CA PRO A 292 -2.84 7.36 9.78
C PRO A 292 -3.60 8.47 10.50
N ASP A 293 -4.69 8.10 11.17
CA ASP A 293 -5.40 9.00 12.08
C ASP A 293 -4.89 8.82 13.50
N THR A 294 -4.34 9.89 14.07
CA THR A 294 -3.82 9.88 15.44
C THR A 294 -4.73 10.61 16.41
N LYS A 295 -5.93 11.03 15.99
CA LYS A 295 -6.81 11.90 16.79
C LYS A 295 -8.00 11.13 17.35
N ASN A 296 -8.73 10.41 16.51
CA ASN A 296 -9.98 9.79 16.93
C ASN A 296 -9.74 8.47 17.66
N ASP A 297 -10.62 8.17 18.60
CA ASP A 297 -10.63 6.88 19.29
C ASP A 297 -11.34 5.84 18.42
N ALA A 298 -10.56 5.07 17.66
CA ALA A 298 -11.11 4.06 16.76
C ALA A 298 -11.91 2.98 17.51
N LEU A 299 -11.51 2.62 18.73
CA LEU A 299 -12.21 1.63 19.54
C LEU A 299 -13.58 2.14 19.97
N PHE A 300 -13.64 3.36 20.51
CA PHE A 300 -14.91 3.99 20.88
C PHE A 300 -15.86 4.13 19.68
N LEU A 301 -15.35 4.58 18.53
CA LEU A 301 -16.15 4.73 17.32
C LEU A 301 -16.68 3.38 16.80
N TYR A 302 -15.86 2.33 16.88
CA TYR A 302 -16.28 0.98 16.52
C TYR A 302 -17.40 0.49 17.43
N GLU A 303 -17.22 0.60 18.76
CA GLU A 303 -18.23 0.22 19.73
C GLU A 303 -19.51 1.02 19.53
N GLU A 304 -19.43 2.32 19.24
CA GLU A 304 -20.60 3.17 18.97
C GLU A 304 -21.35 2.78 17.69
N LYS A 305 -20.64 2.50 16.61
CA LYS A 305 -21.27 2.16 15.32
C LYS A 305 -21.87 0.75 15.33
N TYR A 306 -21.22 -0.20 16.00
CA TYR A 306 -21.58 -1.62 16.00
C TYR A 306 -22.13 -2.11 17.35
N ARG A 307 -22.77 -1.22 18.14
CA ARG A 307 -23.33 -1.53 19.48
C ARG A 307 -24.25 -2.77 19.53
N ALA A 308 -24.94 -3.07 18.43
CA ALA A 308 -25.90 -4.16 18.36
C ALA A 308 -25.25 -5.52 18.07
N GLU A 309 -24.01 -5.54 17.61
CA GLU A 309 -23.33 -6.79 17.28
C GLU A 309 -22.74 -7.44 18.52
N LYS A 310 -22.98 -8.74 18.65
CA LYS A 310 -22.44 -9.55 19.73
C LYS A 310 -21.15 -10.17 19.23
N LEU A 311 -20.02 -9.72 19.76
CA LEU A 311 -18.72 -10.36 19.55
C LEU A 311 -18.37 -11.19 20.78
N VAL A 312 -17.64 -12.29 20.59
CA VAL A 312 -17.03 -13.04 21.69
C VAL A 312 -15.81 -12.30 22.21
N CYS A 313 -15.00 -11.76 21.30
CA CYS A 313 -13.77 -11.05 21.63
C CYS A 313 -13.58 -9.81 20.76
N LEU A 314 -13.45 -8.66 21.42
CA LEU A 314 -13.04 -7.41 20.79
C LEU A 314 -11.59 -7.11 21.19
N LEU A 315 -10.70 -7.17 20.21
CA LEU A 315 -9.30 -6.84 20.36
C LEU A 315 -9.04 -5.42 19.86
N SER A 316 -8.14 -4.70 20.52
CA SER A 316 -7.58 -3.46 20.00
C SER A 316 -6.07 -3.57 19.91
N VAL A 317 -5.51 -3.15 18.78
CA VAL A 317 -4.07 -2.99 18.59
C VAL A 317 -3.80 -1.50 18.67
N ASP A 318 -3.00 -1.07 19.64
CA ASP A 318 -2.70 0.35 19.85
C ASP A 318 -1.34 0.77 19.29
N GLY A 319 -1.15 2.07 19.10
CA GLY A 319 0.12 2.63 18.64
C GLY A 319 1.31 2.35 19.57
N ARG A 320 1.10 1.86 20.80
CA ARG A 320 2.18 1.44 21.72
C ARG A 320 2.58 -0.03 21.51
N LEU A 321 2.11 -0.66 20.44
CA LEU A 321 2.40 -2.05 20.07
C LEU A 321 1.85 -3.06 21.07
N GLN A 322 0.69 -2.74 21.66
CA GLN A 322 -0.02 -3.59 22.61
C GLN A 322 -1.30 -4.13 21.97
N ILE A 323 -1.58 -5.41 22.24
CA ILE A 323 -2.85 -6.04 21.93
C ILE A 323 -3.65 -6.07 23.23
N LYS A 324 -4.82 -5.46 23.21
CA LYS A 324 -5.69 -5.32 24.38
C LYS A 324 -7.05 -5.96 24.13
N ARG A 325 -7.62 -6.54 25.18
CA ARG A 325 -9.00 -7.01 25.24
C ARG A 325 -9.70 -6.25 26.36
N GLY A 326 -10.48 -5.23 26.00
CA GLY A 326 -10.94 -4.23 26.96
C GLY A 326 -9.76 -3.49 27.60
N GLU A 327 -9.68 -3.50 28.93
CA GLU A 327 -8.56 -2.88 29.68
C GLU A 327 -7.34 -3.81 29.85
N GLU A 328 -7.50 -5.11 29.59
CA GLU A 328 -6.46 -6.12 29.78
C GLU A 328 -5.48 -6.14 28.60
N ILE A 329 -4.16 -6.10 28.88
CA ILE A 329 -3.13 -6.29 27.86
C ILE A 329 -2.87 -7.78 27.71
N VAL A 330 -3.26 -8.34 26.56
CA VAL A 330 -3.12 -9.77 26.25
C VAL A 330 -1.84 -10.10 25.48
N GLY A 331 -1.21 -9.09 24.87
CA GLY A 331 0.03 -9.29 24.12
C GLY A 331 0.77 -7.99 23.80
N ARG A 332 2.05 -8.11 23.46
CA ARG A 332 2.93 -7.01 23.02
C ARG A 332 3.81 -7.49 21.87
N ALA A 333 4.16 -6.60 20.94
CA ALA A 333 4.95 -6.98 19.77
C ALA A 333 6.30 -7.66 20.09
N ASP A 334 6.96 -7.27 21.18
CA ASP A 334 8.28 -7.79 21.57
C ASP A 334 8.21 -9.09 22.40
N GLU A 335 7.02 -9.49 22.85
CA GLU A 335 6.81 -10.65 23.72
C GLU A 335 6.06 -11.75 22.94
N LYS A 336 6.65 -12.95 22.85
CA LYS A 336 5.97 -14.13 22.29
C LYS A 336 4.99 -14.72 23.31
N ASN A 337 4.00 -13.93 23.71
CA ASN A 337 2.93 -14.39 24.58
C ASN A 337 1.87 -15.10 23.73
N GLU A 338 1.43 -16.27 24.17
CA GLU A 338 0.29 -16.95 23.56
C GLU A 338 -0.99 -16.17 23.85
N ILE A 339 -1.68 -15.73 22.79
CA ILE A 339 -2.91 -14.95 22.91
C ILE A 339 -4.09 -15.92 22.92
N VAL A 340 -4.82 -15.97 24.04
CA VAL A 340 -6.01 -16.80 24.18
C VAL A 340 -7.26 -15.98 23.85
N ILE A 341 -8.00 -16.41 22.84
CA ILE A 341 -9.17 -15.70 22.28
C ILE A 341 -10.46 -16.46 22.52
#